data_AF-A0A517U682-F1
#
_entry.id   AF-A0A517U682-F1
#
_cell.length_a   1.000
_cell.length_b   1.000
_cell.length_c   1.000
_cell.angle_alpha   90.00
_cell.angle_beta   90.00
_cell.angle_gamma   90.00
#
_symmetry.space_group_name_H-M   'P 1'
#
loop_
_entity.id
_entity.type
_entity.pdbx_description
1 polymer ?
#
loop_
_entity_poly.entity_id
_entity_poly.type
_entity_poly.pdbx_seq_one_letter_code
_entity_poly.pdbx_strand_id
1 'polypeptide(L)' 'MQAWIDTAFNGELVLDATLIAELGLPISATIVATLADGSAAVLETYTCQIDWFGETRQVEVIANAG' A
#
# COMPACT_ATOMS: atom_id res chain seq x y z
N MET A 1 -4.72 14.97 2.65
CA MET A 1 -4.71 13.57 3.13
C MET A 1 -3.84 13.50 4.37
N GLN A 2 -4.18 12.66 5.34
CA GLN A 2 -3.33 12.38 6.50
C GLN A 2 -2.82 10.94 6.37
N ALA A 3 -1.58 10.70 6.78
CA ALA A 3 -0.98 9.38 6.79
C ALA A 3 -0.28 9.13 8.13
N TRP A 4 -0.15 7.85 8.50
CA TRP A 4 0.63 7.40 9.64
C TRP A 4 2.04 7.03 9.16
N ILE A 5 3.05 7.39 9.96
CA ILE A 5 4.41 6.90 9.77
C ILE A 5 4.59 5.69 10.67
N ASP A 6 4.60 4.51 10.08
CA ASP A 6 4.77 3.24 10.77
C ASP A 6 6.17 2.68 10.52
N THR A 7 7.02 2.71 11.55
CA THR A 7 8.38 2.18 11.48
C THR A 7 8.46 0.66 11.68
N ALA A 8 7.36 0.01 12.09
CA ALA A 8 7.26 -1.45 12.23
C ALA A 8 6.67 -2.11 10.98
N PHE A 9 6.13 -1.33 10.04
CA PHE A 9 5.71 -1.79 8.73
C PHE A 9 6.91 -1.89 7.78
N ASN A 10 7.01 -3.02 7.07
CA ASN A 10 8.11 -3.32 6.17
C ASN A 10 7.77 -3.11 4.67
N GLY A 11 6.54 -2.72 4.35
CA GLY A 11 6.15 -2.25 3.02
C GLY A 11 6.33 -0.74 2.87
N GLU A 12 5.87 -0.17 1.75
CA GLU A 12 6.05 1.25 1.44
C GLU A 12 4.81 2.10 1.76
N LEU A 13 3.62 1.69 1.30
CA LEU A 13 2.38 2.44 1.51
C LEU A 13 1.18 1.51 1.66
N VAL A 14 0.28 1.87 2.57
CA VAL A 14 -1.04 1.24 2.72
C VAL A 14 -2.11 2.28 2.39
N LEU A 15 -3.05 1.93 1.53
CA LEU A 15 -4.22 2.77 1.19
C LEU A 15 -5.51 1.96 1.32
N ASP A 16 -6.62 2.66 1.57
CA ASP A 16 -7.95 2.06 1.53
C ASP A 16 -8.28 1.56 0.12
N ALA A 17 -8.89 0.38 0.02
CA ALA A 17 -9.28 -0.21 -1.26
C ALA A 17 -10.17 0.72 -2.11
N THR A 18 -11.06 1.50 -1.46
CA THR A 18 -11.90 2.50 -2.14
C THR A 18 -11.05 3.58 -2.82
N LEU A 19 -10.02 4.08 -2.13
CA LEU A 19 -9.14 5.11 -2.68
C LEU A 19 -8.28 4.56 -3.82
N ILE A 20 -7.80 3.32 -3.72
CA ILE A 20 -7.08 2.62 -4.80
C ILE A 20 -7.96 2.55 -6.06
N ALA A 21 -9.25 2.20 -5.90
CA ALA A 21 -10.20 2.12 -7.00
C ALA A 21 -10.52 3.50 -7.59
N GLU A 22 -10.72 4.53 -6.75
CA GLU A 22 -10.97 5.91 -7.19
C GLU A 22 -9.79 6.49 -7.99
N LEU A 23 -8.56 6.16 -7.59
CA LEU A 23 -7.33 6.57 -8.28
C LEU A 23 -7.04 5.72 -9.53
N GLY A 24 -7.73 4.59 -9.71
CA GLY A 24 -7.51 3.68 -10.83
C GLY A 24 -6.10 3.09 -10.86
N LEU A 25 -5.52 2.79 -9.69
CA LEU A 25 -4.14 2.31 -9.61
C LEU A 25 -4.00 0.93 -10.28
N PRO A 26 -2.94 0.70 -11.09
CA PRO A 26 -2.72 -0.58 -11.73
C PRO A 26 -2.22 -1.61 -10.71
N ILE A 27 -2.74 -2.83 -10.79
CA ILE A 27 -2.20 -3.99 -10.07
C ILE A 27 -0.77 -4.23 -10.55
N SER A 28 0.17 -4.37 -9.61
CA SER A 28 1.56 -4.72 -9.88
C SER A 28 1.85 -6.19 -9.66
N ALA A 29 1.40 -6.77 -8.55
CA ALA A 29 1.73 -8.14 -8.18
C ALA A 29 0.70 -8.73 -7.20
N THR A 30 0.89 -10.01 -6.91
CA THR A 30 0.22 -10.72 -5.82
C THR A 30 1.28 -11.29 -4.90
N ILE A 31 1.22 -10.97 -3.60
CA ILE A 31 2.20 -11.37 -2.60
C ILE A 31 1.56 -12.18 -1.48
N VAL A 32 2.38 -12.93 -0.73
CA VAL A 32 1.99 -13.53 0.54
C VAL A 32 2.60 -12.70 1.66
N ALA A 33 1.76 -12.07 2.49
CA ALA A 33 2.16 -11.26 3.62
C ALA A 33 1.85 -11.96 4.95
N THR A 34 2.64 -11.68 5.99
CA THR A 34 2.31 -12.08 7.37
C THR A 34 1.68 -10.89 8.08
N LEU A 35 0.46 -11.07 8.58
CA LEU A 35 -0.29 -10.05 9.30
C LEU A 35 0.21 -9.92 10.75
N ALA A 36 -0.23 -8.87 11.44
CA ALA A 36 0.18 -8.60 12.83
C ALA A 36 -0.21 -9.71 13.82
N ASP A 37 -1.22 -10.53 13.48
CA ASP A 37 -1.63 -11.69 14.27
C ASP A 37 -0.82 -12.97 13.96
N GLY A 38 0.16 -12.89 13.05
CA GLY A 38 1.00 -14.00 12.60
C GLY A 38 0.37 -14.87 11.51
N SER A 39 -0.85 -14.57 11.06
CA SER A 39 -1.47 -15.28 9.94
C SER A 39 -0.89 -14.86 8.59
N ALA A 40 -1.00 -15.74 7.58
CA ALA A 40 -0.59 -15.43 6.21
C ALA A 40 -1.80 -15.01 5.38
N ALA A 41 -1.66 -13.95 4.58
CA ALA A 41 -2.68 -13.45 3.66
C ALA A 41 -2.10 -13.29 2.25
N VAL A 42 -2.91 -13.58 1.24
CA VAL A 42 -2.60 -13.27 -0.16
C VAL A 42 -3.13 -11.87 -0.46
N LEU A 43 -2.26 -10.96 -0.85
CA LEU A 43 -2.59 -9.56 -1.09
C LEU A 43 -2.24 -9.16 -2.53
N GLU A 44 -3.11 -8.38 -3.16
CA GLU A 44 -2.75 -7.64 -4.35
C GLU A 44 -1.96 -6.40 -3.96
N THR A 45 -0.94 -6.09 -4.75
CA THR A 45 -0.21 -4.83 -4.65
C THR A 45 -0.45 -3.98 -5.88
N TYR A 46 -0.33 -2.67 -5.72
CA TYR A 46 -0.60 -1.68 -6.76
C TYR A 46 0.58 -0.71 -6.90
N THR A 47 0.79 -0.17 -8.09
CA THR A 47 1.81 0.87 -8.30
C THR A 47 1.21 2.26 -8.14
N CYS A 48 1.84 3.10 -7.32
CA CYS A 48 1.43 4.49 -7.11
C CYS A 48 2.62 5.44 -7.27
N GLN A 49 2.35 6.69 -7.67
CA GLN A 49 3.31 7.78 -7.58
C GLN A 49 2.89 8.74 -6.48
N ILE A 50 3.81 9.03 -5.57
CA ILE A 50 3.60 10.00 -4.49
C ILE A 50 4.55 11.19 -4.66
N ASP A 51 4.12 12.37 -4.23
CA ASP A 51 5.03 13.48 -3.92
C ASP A 51 5.55 13.27 -2.49
N TRP A 52 6.84 12.99 -2.38
CA TRP A 52 7.53 12.79 -1.12
C TRP A 52 8.57 13.91 -0.93
N PHE A 53 8.21 14.91 -0.12
CA PHE A 53 9.07 16.08 0.15
C PHE A 53 9.57 16.80 -1.12
N GLY A 54 8.73 16.91 -2.15
CA GLY A 54 9.06 17.55 -3.42
C GLY A 54 9.71 16.62 -4.45
N GLU A 55 9.91 15.34 -4.11
CA GLU A 55 10.38 14.32 -5.04
C GLU A 55 9.24 13.37 -5.41
N THR A 56 9.00 13.19 -6.71
CA THR A 56 8.10 12.13 -7.18
C THR A 56 8.75 10.77 -6.98
N ARG A 57 8.10 9.88 -6.22
CA ARG A 57 8.54 8.51 -5.99
C ARG A 57 7.48 7.53 -6.41
N GLN A 58 7.90 6.47 -7.12
CA GLN A 58 7.05 5.32 -7.35
C GLN A 58 7.14 4.39 -6.14
N VAL A 59 5.99 3.94 -5.63
CA VAL A 59 5.87 3.06 -4.47
C VAL A 59 4.90 1.93 -4.74
N GLU A 60 5.09 0.82 -4.04
CA GLU A 60 4.13 -0.27 -3.93
C GLU A 60 3.09 0.04 -2.85
N VAL A 61 1.82 -0.15 -3.21
CA VAL A 61 0.66 0.05 -2.35
C VAL A 61 0.03 -1.28 -2.01
N ILE A 62 -0.19 -1.52 -0.72
CA ILE A 62 -1.00 -2.63 -0.22
C ILE A 62 -2.40 -2.10 0.11
N ALA A 63 -3.43 -2.80 -0.34
CA ALA A 63 -4.81 -2.47 0.01
C ALA A 63 -5.11 -2.85 1.45
N ASN A 64 -5.70 -1.93 2.20
CA ASN A 64 -6.40 -2.22 3.45
C ASN A 64 -7.91 -2.12 3.25
N ALA A 65 -8.67 -2.96 3.96
CA ALA A 65 -10.13 -2.94 3.94
C ALA A 65 -10.75 -2.06 5.04
N GLY A 66 -9.93 -1.41 5.88
CA GLY A 66 -10.36 -0.63 7.04
C GLY A 66 -10.42 -1.47 8.30
#